data_AF-A0A1G7Y668-F1
#
_entry.id   AF-A0A1G7Y668-F1
#
_cell.length_a   1.000
_cell.length_b   1.000
_cell.length_c   1.000
_cell.angle_alpha   90.00
_cell.angle_beta   90.00
_cell.angle_gamma   90.00
#
_symmetry.space_group_name_H-M   'P 1'
#
loop_
_entity.id
_entity.type
_entity.pdbx_description
1 polymer ?
#
loop_
_entity_poly.entity_id
_entity_poly.type
_entity_poly.pdbx_seq_one_letter_code
_entity_poly.pdbx_strand_id
1 'polypeptide(L)'
;MNASNQPTTATTPNGNVANVPLALPTGLHQRASVQKLDQLTCTKYGFCGPVFVTTEALQDAHFTDGLEWFNGSYESVTTGETRDIGYGFNALFGFDSDAPNRLAFYVFISKRKTH
;
A
#
# COMPACT_ATOMS: atom_id res chain seq x y z
N MET A 1 -50.24 -10.29 -13.09
CA MET A 1 -49.49 -9.02 -13.13
C MET A 1 -49.60 -8.38 -11.76
N ASN A 2 -48.43 -8.12 -11.14
CA ASN A 2 -48.11 -7.49 -9.85
C ASN A 2 -49.08 -7.56 -8.65
N ALA A 3 -48.65 -8.31 -7.63
CA ALA A 3 -49.04 -8.14 -6.25
C ALA A 3 -48.00 -7.26 -5.52
N SER A 4 -48.44 -6.23 -4.81
CA SER A 4 -47.63 -5.50 -3.84
C SER A 4 -48.32 -5.59 -2.49
N ASN A 5 -47.76 -6.43 -1.61
CA ASN A 5 -48.04 -6.44 -0.17
C ASN A 5 -46.70 -6.65 0.56
N GLN A 6 -46.34 -5.71 1.45
CA GLN A 6 -45.45 -5.93 2.62
C GLN A 6 -46.16 -6.85 3.65
N PRO A 7 -45.57 -7.33 4.79
CA PRO A 7 -44.33 -6.97 5.52
C PRO A 7 -43.49 -8.25 5.88
N THR A 8 -42.32 -8.27 6.53
CA THR A 8 -42.00 -7.98 7.95
C THR A 8 -40.49 -8.12 8.21
N THR A 9 -39.99 -7.29 9.12
CA THR A 9 -38.71 -7.36 9.84
C THR A 9 -38.36 -8.74 10.40
N ALA A 10 -37.10 -9.17 10.23
CA ALA A 10 -36.43 -10.12 11.10
C ALA A 10 -35.04 -9.57 11.48
N THR A 11 -34.80 -9.48 12.78
CA THR A 11 -33.65 -8.85 13.41
C THR A 11 -32.65 -9.93 13.88
N THR A 12 -31.36 -9.65 13.66
CA THR A 12 -30.13 -10.12 14.36
C THR A 12 -29.58 -11.55 14.19
N PRO A 13 -28.28 -11.84 14.50
CA PRO A 13 -27.09 -10.96 14.67
C PRO A 13 -25.77 -11.54 14.06
N ASN A 14 -24.73 -10.68 14.04
CA ASN A 14 -23.29 -11.01 14.07
C ASN A 14 -22.63 -11.73 12.88
N GLY A 15 -21.89 -10.94 12.10
CA GLY A 15 -20.76 -11.39 11.30
C GLY A 15 -19.92 -10.18 10.89
N ASN A 16 -18.86 -9.91 11.64
CA ASN A 16 -17.82 -8.96 11.28
C ASN A 16 -17.37 -9.19 9.83
N VAL A 17 -17.57 -8.20 8.96
CA VAL A 17 -16.56 -7.79 7.98
C VAL A 17 -16.77 -6.31 7.75
N ALA A 18 -15.92 -5.49 8.38
CA ALA A 18 -15.70 -4.12 7.95
C ALA A 18 -15.17 -4.19 6.51
N ASN A 19 -16.08 -4.22 5.54
CA ASN A 19 -15.77 -4.06 4.13
C ASN A 19 -15.54 -2.56 3.90
N VAL A 20 -14.47 -2.04 4.51
CA VAL A 20 -13.84 -0.82 4.02
C VAL A 20 -13.20 -1.23 2.71
N PRO A 21 -13.60 -0.64 1.56
CA PRO A 21 -12.70 -0.64 0.44
C PRO A 21 -11.47 0.06 0.97
N LEU A 22 -10.34 -0.64 1.10
CA LEU A 22 -9.05 0.01 1.20
C LEU A 22 -8.75 0.55 -0.21
N ALA A 23 -9.60 1.47 -0.65
CA ALA A 23 -9.29 2.40 -1.70
C ALA A 23 -7.98 3.02 -1.27
N LEU A 24 -7.01 2.96 -2.17
CA LEU A 24 -5.85 3.79 -2.06
C LEU A 24 -6.29 5.19 -1.70
N PRO A 25 -5.64 5.87 -0.75
CA PRO A 25 -5.95 7.26 -0.50
C PRO A 25 -5.83 7.96 -1.84
N THR A 26 -6.97 8.33 -2.41
CA THR A 26 -7.08 9.08 -3.65
C THR A 26 -6.34 10.37 -3.33
N GLY A 27 -5.11 10.51 -3.82
CA GLY A 27 -4.19 11.56 -3.36
C GLY A 27 -2.97 11.13 -2.55
N LEU A 28 -2.46 9.90 -2.70
CA LEU A 28 -1.09 9.59 -2.21
C LEU A 28 -0.05 10.56 -2.81
N HIS A 29 -0.23 10.99 -4.06
CA HIS A 29 0.53 12.07 -4.70
C HIS A 29 0.16 13.48 -4.20
N GLN A 30 -0.99 13.64 -3.53
CA GLN A 30 -1.46 14.91 -2.95
C GLN A 30 -1.12 15.07 -1.47
N ARG A 31 -0.69 14.00 -0.78
CA ARG A 31 -0.04 14.15 0.53
C ARG A 31 1.29 14.86 0.27
N ALA A 32 1.37 16.14 0.66
CA ALA A 32 2.50 17.05 0.44
C ALA A 32 3.89 16.56 0.92
N SER A 33 3.98 15.32 1.43
CA SER A 33 5.16 14.70 1.99
C SER A 33 5.41 13.31 1.41
N VAL A 34 4.94 13.01 0.20
CA VAL A 34 5.18 11.74 -0.51
C VAL A 34 5.73 12.05 -1.89
N GLN A 35 6.81 11.36 -2.26
CA GLN A 35 7.49 11.50 -3.54
C GLN A 35 7.57 10.16 -4.23
N LYS A 36 7.48 10.16 -5.56
CA LYS A 36 7.75 8.96 -6.35
C LYS A 36 9.27 8.77 -6.45
N LEU A 37 9.74 7.56 -6.18
CA LEU A 37 11.14 7.20 -6.33
C LEU A 37 11.53 7.24 -7.81
N ASP A 38 12.76 7.67 -8.10
CA ASP A 38 13.23 7.79 -9.47
C ASP A 38 13.45 6.40 -10.13
N GLN A 39 13.39 6.38 -11.45
CA GLN A 39 13.44 5.14 -12.22
C GLN A 39 14.78 4.40 -12.08
N LEU A 40 15.90 5.10 -11.89
CA LEU A 40 17.22 4.48 -11.76
C LEU A 40 17.30 3.72 -10.45
N THR A 41 16.85 4.32 -9.35
CA THR A 41 16.77 3.66 -8.05
C THR A 41 15.80 2.48 -8.09
N CYS A 42 14.61 2.65 -8.68
CA CYS A 42 13.67 1.53 -8.84
C CYS A 42 14.28 0.33 -9.59
N THR A 43 15.04 0.60 -10.66
CA THR A 43 15.69 -0.43 -11.46
C THR A 43 16.81 -1.13 -10.69
N LYS A 44 17.60 -0.37 -9.91
CA LYS A 44 18.68 -0.91 -9.06
C LYS A 44 18.17 -1.94 -8.05
N TYR A 45 16.96 -1.73 -7.53
CA TYR A 45 16.34 -2.57 -6.49
C TYR A 45 15.24 -3.52 -7.01
N GLY A 46 15.16 -3.74 -8.32
CA GLY A 46 14.27 -4.75 -8.90
C GLY A 46 12.77 -4.42 -8.86
N PHE A 47 12.39 -3.16 -8.67
CA PHE A 47 10.97 -2.78 -8.62
C PHE A 47 10.33 -2.79 -10.02
N CYS A 48 9.23 -3.54 -10.16
CA CYS A 48 8.46 -3.62 -11.42
C CYS A 48 7.34 -2.57 -11.53
N GLY A 49 6.98 -1.93 -10.42
CA GLY A 49 5.90 -0.94 -10.33
C GLY A 49 6.37 0.38 -9.70
N PRO A 50 5.48 1.38 -9.59
CA PRO A 50 5.82 2.63 -8.93
C PRO A 50 6.13 2.43 -7.44
N VAL A 51 7.15 3.13 -6.96
CA VAL A 51 7.49 3.21 -5.54
C VAL A 51 7.24 4.64 -5.07
N PHE A 52 6.49 4.78 -3.99
CA PHE A 52 6.20 6.05 -3.35
C PHE A 52 6.84 6.06 -1.97
N VAL A 53 7.48 7.17 -1.62
CA VAL A 53 8.29 7.28 -0.40
C VAL A 53 7.91 8.56 0.31
N THR A 54 7.73 8.52 1.64
CA THR A 54 7.56 9.76 2.40
C THR A 54 8.82 10.62 2.36
N THR A 55 8.70 11.94 2.30
CA THR A 55 9.84 12.87 2.32
C THR A 55 10.77 12.64 3.51
N GLU A 56 10.20 12.35 4.69
CA GLU A 56 10.96 11.99 5.89
C GLU A 56 11.84 10.76 5.66
N ALA A 57 11.26 9.68 5.11
CA ALA A 57 12.03 8.47 4.81
C ALA A 57 13.11 8.72 3.75
N LEU A 58 12.83 9.53 2.73
CA LEU A 58 13.78 9.82 1.66
C LEU A 58 14.97 10.67 2.14
N GLN A 59 14.78 11.52 3.14
CA GLN A 59 15.82 12.37 3.73
C GLN A 59 16.70 11.64 4.75
N ASP A 60 16.34 10.41 5.11
CA ASP A 60 17.07 9.63 6.10
C ASP A 60 18.35 9.02 5.50
N ALA A 61 19.46 9.10 6.24
CA ALA A 61 20.77 8.63 5.79
C ALA A 61 20.79 7.10 5.53
N HIS A 62 19.93 6.33 6.19
CA HIS A 62 19.83 4.88 6.05
C HIS A 62 18.79 4.42 5.03
N PHE A 63 18.16 5.35 4.29
CA PHE A 63 17.12 4.99 3.32
C PHE A 63 17.61 3.95 2.31
N THR A 64 18.81 4.16 1.75
CA THR A 64 19.43 3.23 0.80
C THR A 64 19.71 1.86 1.43
N ASP A 65 20.14 1.83 2.70
CA ASP A 65 20.37 0.58 3.44
C ASP A 65 19.07 -0.22 3.61
N GLY A 66 17.94 0.46 3.86
CA GLY A 66 16.62 -0.17 3.93
C GLY A 66 16.15 -0.73 2.59
N LEU A 67 16.54 -0.12 1.46
CA LEU A 67 16.21 -0.63 0.13
C LEU A 67 16.93 -1.95 -0.21
N GLU A 68 18.06 -2.24 0.42
CA GLU A 68 18.77 -3.52 0.22
C GLU A 68 17.92 -4.74 0.64
N TRP A 69 16.88 -4.56 1.46
CA TRP A 69 15.91 -5.62 1.75
C TRP A 69 15.28 -6.21 0.48
N PHE A 70 15.03 -5.37 -0.53
CA PHE A 70 14.44 -5.80 -1.81
C PHE A 70 15.43 -6.56 -2.70
N ASN A 71 16.73 -6.44 -2.45
CA ASN A 71 17.77 -7.24 -3.11
C ASN A 71 18.01 -8.59 -2.41
N GLY A 72 17.33 -8.84 -1.28
CA GLY A 72 17.46 -10.03 -0.46
C GLY A 72 16.80 -11.28 -1.05
N SER A 73 16.64 -12.31 -0.21
CA SER A 73 15.95 -13.54 -0.60
C SER A 73 14.49 -13.25 -0.97
N TYR A 74 14.00 -13.88 -2.04
CA TYR A 74 12.63 -13.72 -2.51
C TYR A 74 11.63 -14.23 -1.46
N GLU A 75 11.09 -13.32 -0.66
CA GLU A 75 9.89 -13.59 0.13
C GLU A 75 8.64 -13.24 -0.70
N SER A 76 7.65 -14.12 -0.69
CA SER A 76 6.36 -13.81 -1.29
C SER A 76 5.65 -12.77 -0.42
N VAL A 77 5.27 -11.66 -1.03
CA VAL A 77 4.51 -10.58 -0.39
C VAL A 77 3.06 -10.62 -0.84
N THR A 78 2.14 -10.37 0.09
CA THR A 78 0.70 -10.28 -0.21
C THR A 78 0.28 -8.82 -0.36
N THR A 79 -0.64 -8.53 -1.27
CA THR A 79 -1.23 -7.19 -1.37
C THR A 79 -1.93 -6.79 -0.07
N GLY A 80 -1.73 -5.54 0.35
CA GLY A 80 -2.20 -5.00 1.63
C GLY A 80 -1.23 -5.24 2.78
N GLU A 81 -0.16 -6.01 2.56
CA GLU A 81 0.81 -6.34 3.59
C GLU A 81 1.82 -5.20 3.79
N THR A 82 2.19 -4.98 5.05
CA THR A 82 3.29 -4.08 5.42
C THR A 82 4.44 -4.89 5.99
N ARG A 83 5.65 -4.72 5.45
CA ARG A 83 6.87 -5.36 5.94
C ARG A 83 7.82 -4.33 6.54
N ASP A 84 8.50 -4.71 7.62
CA ASP A 84 9.65 -3.98 8.14
C ASP A 84 10.84 -4.30 7.23
N ILE A 85 11.40 -3.26 6.60
CA ILE A 85 12.54 -3.38 5.68
C ILE A 85 13.86 -2.99 6.36
N GLY A 86 13.87 -2.90 7.69
CA GLY A 86 15.02 -2.50 8.49
C GLY A 86 15.15 -0.98 8.63
N TYR A 87 16.09 -0.55 9.48
CA TYR A 87 16.46 0.86 9.69
C TYR A 87 15.28 1.79 10.06
N GLY A 88 14.23 1.21 10.64
CA GLY A 88 13.02 1.92 11.04
C GLY A 88 12.15 2.31 9.85
N PHE A 89 12.17 1.56 8.75
CA PHE A 89 11.29 1.76 7.60
C PHE A 89 10.30 0.61 7.43
N ASN A 90 9.12 0.93 6.93
CA ASN A 90 8.10 -0.02 6.55
C ASN A 90 7.78 0.14 5.05
N ALA A 91 7.59 -0.98 4.36
CA ALA A 91 7.10 -1.05 2.99
C ALA A 91 5.70 -1.67 2.96
N LEU A 92 4.72 -0.90 2.51
CA LEU A 92 3.37 -1.38 2.18
C LEU A 92 3.31 -1.81 0.71
N PHE A 93 2.89 -3.04 0.45
CA PHE A 93 2.66 -3.56 -0.90
C PHE A 93 1.19 -3.40 -1.26
N GLY A 94 0.89 -2.42 -2.10
CA GLY A 94 -0.50 -2.07 -2.43
C GLY A 94 -0.89 -2.41 -3.86
N PHE A 95 -2.21 -2.35 -4.09
CA PHE A 95 -2.81 -2.53 -5.40
C PHE A 95 -3.84 -1.43 -5.67
N ASP A 96 -3.80 -0.86 -6.87
CA ASP A 96 -4.72 0.12 -7.44
C ASP A 96 -5.55 -0.55 -8.53
N SER A 97 -6.84 -0.77 -8.28
CA SER A 97 -7.74 -1.34 -9.29
C SER A 97 -8.06 -0.36 -10.43
N ASP A 98 -7.86 0.94 -10.21
CA ASP A 98 -8.22 1.99 -11.16
C ASP A 98 -7.02 2.39 -12.04
N ALA A 99 -5.81 1.92 -11.70
CA ALA A 99 -4.61 2.14 -12.51
C ALA A 99 -4.44 1.07 -13.61
N PRO A 100 -3.75 1.39 -14.72
CA PRO A 100 -3.37 0.38 -15.71
C PRO A 100 -2.58 -0.76 -15.06
N ASN A 101 -2.75 -2.01 -15.52
CA ASN A 101 -2.15 -3.21 -14.92
C ASN A 101 -0.66 -3.08 -14.55
N ARG A 102 0.13 -2.38 -15.37
CA ARG A 102 1.57 -2.14 -15.13
C ARG A 102 1.86 -1.24 -13.91
N LEU A 103 0.90 -0.41 -13.52
CA LEU A 103 0.96 0.54 -12.42
C LEU A 103 0.06 0.16 -11.25
N ALA A 104 -0.77 -0.88 -11.41
CA ALA A 104 -1.72 -1.33 -10.42
C ALA A 104 -1.01 -1.80 -9.14
N PHE A 105 0.09 -2.53 -9.24
CA PHE A 105 0.91 -2.87 -8.07
C PHE A 105 1.91 -1.77 -7.76
N TYR A 106 1.96 -1.32 -6.51
CA TYR A 106 2.91 -0.30 -6.06
C TYR A 106 3.47 -0.62 -4.68
N VAL A 107 4.60 0.00 -4.34
CA VAL A 107 5.19 -0.06 -3.01
C VAL A 107 5.16 1.32 -2.38
N PHE A 108 4.74 1.41 -1.11
CA PHE A 108 4.77 2.65 -0.34
C PHE A 108 5.70 2.50 0.86
N ILE A 109 6.76 3.32 0.91
CA ILE A 109 7.79 3.28 1.94
C ILE A 109 7.63 4.48 2.87
N SER A 110 7.65 4.21 4.18
CA SER A 110 7.54 5.25 5.22
C SER A 110 8.38 4.89 6.44
N LYS A 111 8.68 5.88 7.28
CA LYS A 111 9.23 5.62 8.61
C LYS A 111 8.24 4.83 9.45
N ARG A 112 8.75 3.83 10.16
CA ARG A 112 8.00 3.05 11.14
C ARG A 112 7.62 3.97 12.28
N LYS A 113 6.33 4.24 12.45
CA LYS A 113 5.82 4.97 13.61
C LYS A 113 6.03 4.12 14.86
N THR A 114 7.00 4.49 15.67
CA THR A 114 7.05 4.05 17.07
C THR A 114 5.90 4.73 17.79
N HIS A 115 4.89 3.95 18.16
CA HIS A 115 3.86 4.37 19.10
C HIS A 115 4.44 4.53 20.51
#